data_AF-A0A528D354-F1
#
_entry.id   AF-A0A528D354-F1
#
_cell.length_a   1.000
_cell.length_b   1.000
_cell.length_c   1.000
_cell.angle_alpha   90.00
_cell.angle_beta   90.00
_cell.angle_gamma   90.00
#
_symmetry.space_group_name_H-M   'P 1'
#
loop_
_entity.id
_entity.type
_entity.pdbx_description
1 polymer ?
#
loop_
_entity_poly.entity_id
_entity_poly.type
_entity_poly.pdbx_seq_one_letter_code
_entity_poly.pdbx_strand_id
1 'polypeptide(L)'
;VRDITQWKRAEEDLTQARAVAERASSQKTDFLARISHEIRTPLNAIIGFSELMVDEKFGPVANDRYRDYLRDINRSGNHVLDLVNDLLDISKIEAGQQEMAYEAVSLNDTLAETVA
;
A
#
# COMPACT_ATOMS: atom_id res chain seq x y z
N VAL A 1 25.57 -31.55 -38.62
CA VAL A 1 24.36 -30.91 -38.05
C VAL A 1 24.54 -30.90 -36.54
N ARG A 2 24.54 -29.74 -35.90
CA ARG A 2 24.76 -29.59 -34.45
C ARG A 2 23.48 -30.06 -33.73
N ASP A 3 23.59 -30.96 -32.76
CA ASP A 3 22.44 -31.38 -31.96
C ASP A 3 21.99 -30.21 -31.08
N ILE A 4 20.85 -29.62 -31.42
CA ILE A 4 20.23 -28.47 -30.74
C ILE A 4 19.14 -28.89 -29.75
N THR A 5 18.91 -30.18 -29.57
CA THR A 5 17.78 -30.71 -28.79
C THR A 5 17.89 -30.32 -27.32
N GLN A 6 19.08 -30.40 -26.72
CA GLN A 6 19.31 -29.97 -25.34
C GLN A 6 19.12 -28.46 -25.15
N TRP A 7 19.57 -27.67 -26.12
CA TRP A 7 19.44 -26.22 -26.07
C TRP A 7 17.97 -25.79 -26.15
N LYS A 8 17.19 -26.39 -27.06
CA LYS A 8 15.74 -26.14 -27.15
C LYS A 8 14.97 -26.52 -25.89
N ARG A 9 15.29 -27.68 -25.29
CA ARG A 9 14.66 -28.09 -24.01
C ARG A 9 14.98 -27.13 -22.88
N ALA A 10 16.24 -26.70 -22.77
CA ALA A 10 16.63 -25.71 -21.75
C ALA A 10 15.93 -24.36 -21.96
N GLU A 11 15.75 -23.94 -23.22
CA GLU A 11 15.01 -22.71 -23.57
C GLU A 11 13.51 -22.82 -23.21
N GLU A 12 12.88 -23.96 -23.51
CA GLU A 12 11.49 -24.24 -23.11
C GLU A 12 11.32 -24.29 -21.59
N ASP A 13 12.21 -24.98 -20.88
CA ASP A 13 12.20 -25.07 -19.41
C ASP A 13 12.36 -23.67 -18.77
N LEU A 14 13.29 -22.86 -19.29
CA LEU A 14 13.50 -21.49 -18.82
C LEU A 14 12.27 -20.61 -19.07
N THR A 15 11.66 -20.74 -20.25
CA THR A 15 10.45 -19.98 -20.63
C THR A 15 9.28 -20.36 -19.73
N GLN A 16 9.10 -21.65 -19.45
CA GLN A 16 8.04 -22.14 -18.59
C GLN A 16 8.26 -21.71 -17.13
N ALA A 17 9.49 -21.81 -16.62
CA ALA A 17 9.83 -21.33 -15.29
C ALA A 17 9.58 -19.82 -15.15
N ARG A 18 9.95 -19.03 -16.16
CA ARG A 18 9.68 -17.59 -16.20
C ARG A 18 8.17 -17.29 -16.18
N ALA A 19 7.38 -17.97 -17.00
CA ALA A 19 5.93 -17.76 -17.04
C ALA A 19 5.24 -18.12 -15.71
N VAL A 20 5.72 -19.15 -15.00
CA VAL A 20 5.24 -19.49 -13.66
C VAL A 20 5.59 -18.40 -12.66
N ALA A 21 6.83 -17.89 -12.69
CA ALA A 21 7.27 -16.81 -11.81
C ALA A 21 6.48 -15.50 -12.03
N GLU A 22 6.27 -15.11 -13.28
CA GLU A 22 5.49 -13.91 -13.64
C GLU A 22 4.03 -14.03 -13.17
N ARG A 23 3.40 -15.20 -13.35
CA ARG A 23 2.04 -15.46 -12.83
C ARG A 23 1.99 -15.36 -11.30
N ALA A 24 2.92 -15.98 -10.60
CA ALA A 24 2.97 -15.91 -9.14
C ALA A 24 3.14 -14.47 -8.64
N SER A 25 3.97 -13.67 -9.32
CA SER A 25 4.19 -12.26 -9.01
C SER A 25 2.92 -11.43 -9.21
N SER A 26 2.21 -11.63 -10.34
CA SER A 26 0.94 -10.94 -10.61
C SER A 26 -0.12 -11.27 -9.56
N GLN A 27 -0.26 -12.55 -9.19
CA GLN A 27 -1.23 -12.99 -8.17
C GLN A 27 -0.93 -12.41 -6.80
N LYS A 28 0.35 -12.31 -6.41
CA LYS A 28 0.76 -11.65 -5.16
C LYS A 28 0.30 -10.19 -5.14
N THR A 29 0.52 -9.49 -6.25
CA THR A 29 0.17 -8.06 -6.38
C THR A 29 -1.33 -7.83 -6.34
N ASP A 30 -2.10 -8.62 -7.09
CA ASP A 30 -3.56 -8.54 -7.10
C ASP A 30 -4.17 -8.86 -5.73
N PHE A 31 -3.61 -9.86 -5.04
CA PHE A 31 -4.02 -10.20 -3.68
C PHE A 31 -3.78 -9.05 -2.72
N LEU A 32 -2.58 -8.46 -2.72
CA LEU A 32 -2.25 -7.34 -1.84
C LEU A 32 -3.11 -6.11 -2.14
N ALA A 33 -3.32 -5.78 -3.42
CA ALA A 33 -4.20 -4.69 -3.85
C ALA A 33 -5.61 -4.85 -3.28
N ARG A 34 -6.20 -6.04 -3.42
CA ARG A 34 -7.54 -6.34 -2.90
C ARG A 34 -7.60 -6.21 -1.38
N ILE A 35 -6.64 -6.80 -0.65
CA ILE A 35 -6.61 -6.75 0.81
C ILE A 35 -6.46 -5.30 1.30
N SER A 36 -5.62 -4.49 0.64
CA SER A 36 -5.50 -3.08 0.98
C SER A 36 -6.83 -2.34 0.84
N HIS A 37 -7.58 -2.56 -0.24
CA HIS A 37 -8.91 -1.97 -0.40
C HIS A 37 -9.90 -2.42 0.69
N GLU A 38 -9.90 -3.71 1.02
CA GLU A 38 -10.77 -4.28 2.07
C GLU A 38 -10.39 -3.78 3.48
N ILE A 39 -9.12 -3.45 3.74
CA ILE A 39 -8.66 -2.86 5.01
C ILE A 39 -8.93 -1.35 5.08
N ARG A 40 -8.68 -0.61 3.99
CA ARG A 40 -8.82 0.86 3.96
C ARG A 40 -10.22 1.31 4.36
N THR A 41 -11.24 0.61 3.89
CA THR A 41 -12.65 0.98 4.13
C THR A 41 -13.02 0.97 5.62
N PRO A 42 -12.86 -0.15 6.38
CA PRO A 42 -13.15 -0.16 7.81
C PRO A 42 -12.20 0.73 8.61
N LEU A 43 -10.94 0.85 8.22
CA LEU A 43 -9.96 1.69 8.92
C LEU A 43 -10.31 3.18 8.82
N ASN A 44 -10.69 3.64 7.62
CA ASN A 44 -11.14 5.02 7.40
C ASN A 44 -12.40 5.34 8.21
N ALA A 45 -13.31 4.36 8.38
CA ALA A 45 -14.47 4.54 9.24
C ALA A 45 -14.05 4.72 10.71
N ILE A 46 -13.13 3.87 11.22
CA ILE A 46 -12.62 3.96 12.59
C ILE A 46 -11.92 5.30 12.84
N ILE A 47 -11.04 5.70 11.92
CA ILE A 47 -10.31 6.99 11.98
C ILE A 47 -11.32 8.14 11.98
N GLY A 48 -12.25 8.15 11.03
CA GLY A 48 -13.25 9.22 10.92
C GLY A 48 -14.14 9.32 12.15
N PHE A 49 -14.61 8.20 12.72
CA PHE A 49 -15.37 8.23 13.97
C PHE A 49 -14.54 8.69 15.15
N SER A 50 -13.28 8.25 15.26
CA SER A 50 -12.38 8.70 16.33
C SER A 50 -12.16 10.22 16.27
N GLU A 51 -12.01 10.78 15.07
CA GLU A 51 -11.83 12.21 14.84
C GLU A 51 -13.10 13.00 15.16
N LEU A 52 -14.26 12.55 14.67
CA LEU A 52 -15.56 13.15 15.00
C LEU A 52 -15.83 13.20 16.52
N MET A 53 -15.40 12.18 17.26
CA MET A 53 -15.54 12.11 18.71
C MET A 53 -14.53 13.02 19.43
N VAL A 54 -13.28 13.11 18.95
CA VAL A 54 -12.26 14.04 19.50
C VAL A 54 -12.68 15.49 19.32
N ASP A 55 -13.31 15.79 18.18
CA ASP A 55 -13.87 17.09 17.82
C ASP A 55 -15.19 17.43 18.54
N GLU A 56 -15.73 16.48 19.32
CA GLU A 56 -16.95 16.66 20.11
C GLU A 56 -18.16 17.12 19.27
N LYS A 57 -18.20 16.74 17.98
CA LYS A 57 -19.23 17.19 17.00
C LYS A 57 -20.67 16.86 17.40
N PHE A 58 -20.85 15.81 18.20
CA PHE A 58 -22.16 15.34 18.68
C PHE A 58 -22.34 15.49 20.20
N GLY A 59 -21.42 16.22 20.87
CA GLY A 59 -21.45 16.43 22.31
C GLY A 59 -20.09 16.21 22.97
N PRO A 60 -19.93 16.68 24.22
CA PRO A 60 -18.65 16.64 24.91
C PRO A 60 -18.26 15.21 25.34
N VAL A 61 -16.97 14.89 25.22
CA VAL A 61 -16.38 13.69 25.81
C VAL A 61 -15.98 14.03 27.23
N ALA A 62 -16.88 13.77 28.19
CA ALA A 62 -16.74 14.21 29.58
C ALA A 62 -15.52 13.64 30.34
N ASN A 63 -14.90 12.58 29.83
CA ASN A 63 -13.74 11.94 30.46
C ASN A 63 -12.51 12.11 29.57
N ASP A 64 -11.50 12.83 30.07
CA ASP A 64 -10.25 13.10 29.35
C ASP A 64 -9.53 11.82 28.91
N ARG A 65 -9.61 10.72 29.68
CA ARG A 65 -9.01 9.44 29.27
C ARG A 65 -9.62 8.89 27.98
N TYR A 66 -10.91 9.13 27.74
CA TYR A 66 -11.54 8.72 26.49
C TYR A 66 -11.06 9.58 25.32
N ARG A 67 -10.74 10.87 25.53
CA ARG A 67 -10.09 11.69 24.49
C ARG A 67 -8.71 11.13 24.13
N ASP A 68 -7.93 10.73 25.13
CA ASP A 68 -6.60 10.15 24.89
C ASP A 68 -6.71 8.82 24.12
N TYR A 69 -7.64 7.93 24.50
CA TYR A 69 -7.86 6.69 23.74
C TYR A 69 -8.31 6.94 22.30
N LEU A 70 -9.17 7.93 22.06
CA LEU A 70 -9.60 8.27 20.70
C LEU A 70 -8.42 8.78 19.86
N ARG A 71 -7.52 9.57 20.44
CA ARG A 71 -6.28 10.01 19.78
C ARG A 71 -5.35 8.83 19.49
N ASP A 72 -5.22 7.89 20.41
CA ASP A 72 -4.40 6.69 20.22
C ASP A 72 -4.98 5.79 19.12
N ILE A 73 -6.31 5.62 19.07
CA ILE A 73 -7.01 4.89 18.00
C ILE A 73 -6.79 5.57 16.66
N ASN A 74 -6.94 6.90 16.59
CA ASN A 74 -6.73 7.68 15.38
C ASN A 74 -5.28 7.51 14.87
N ARG A 75 -4.29 7.73 15.75
CA ARG A 75 -2.87 7.59 15.42
C ARG A 75 -2.52 6.17 14.96
N SER A 76 -3.02 5.16 15.66
CA SER A 76 -2.77 3.75 15.33
C SER A 76 -3.44 3.38 13.99
N GLY A 77 -4.64 3.88 13.75
CA GLY A 77 -5.35 3.69 12.48
C GLY A 77 -4.55 4.28 11.31
N ASN A 78 -4.10 5.52 11.42
CA ASN A 78 -3.25 6.13 10.39
C ASN A 78 -1.95 5.34 10.17
N HIS A 79 -1.29 4.92 11.25
CA HIS A 79 -0.07 4.11 11.14
C HIS A 79 -0.29 2.76 10.40
N VAL A 80 -1.42 2.10 10.65
CA VAL A 80 -1.77 0.87 9.91
C VAL A 80 -2.05 1.17 8.44
N LEU A 81 -2.67 2.31 8.13
CA LEU A 81 -2.92 2.73 6.75
C LEU A 81 -1.60 2.91 5.99
N ASP A 82 -0.63 3.59 6.61
CA ASP A 82 0.70 3.83 6.06
C ASP A 82 1.41 2.50 5.77
N LEU A 83 1.44 1.58 6.75
CA LEU A 83 2.03 0.25 6.58
C LEU A 83 1.41 -0.54 5.43
N VAL A 84 0.09 -0.44 5.27
CA VAL A 84 -0.63 -1.12 4.18
C VAL A 84 -0.29 -0.48 2.83
N ASN A 85 -0.15 0.84 2.77
CA ASN A 85 0.26 1.54 1.55
C ASN A 85 1.71 1.19 1.17
N ASP A 86 2.63 1.20 2.13
CA ASP A 86 4.03 0.81 1.91
C ASP A 86 4.14 -0.62 1.37
N LEU A 87 3.35 -1.56 1.92
CA LEU A 87 3.33 -2.94 1.46
C LEU A 87 2.82 -3.07 0.01
N LEU A 88 1.82 -2.27 -0.36
CA LEU A 88 1.33 -2.22 -1.75
C LEU A 88 2.40 -1.69 -2.70
N ASP A 89 3.07 -0.60 -2.31
CA ASP A 89 4.07 0.05 -3.15
C ASP A 89 5.26 -0.88 -3.38
N ILE A 90 5.74 -1.57 -2.34
CA ILE A 90 6.76 -2.62 -2.47
C ILE A 90 6.30 -3.69 -3.45
N SER A 91 5.06 -4.16 -3.35
CA SER A 91 4.54 -5.19 -4.27
C SER A 91 4.51 -4.72 -5.72
N LYS A 92 4.11 -3.48 -5.99
CA LYS A 92 4.12 -2.91 -7.35
C LYS A 92 5.52 -2.74 -7.91
N ILE A 93 6.46 -2.32 -7.07
CA ILE A 93 7.88 -2.19 -7.43
C ILE A 93 8.47 -3.56 -7.80
N GLU A 94 8.24 -4.59 -6.97
CA GLU A 94 8.71 -5.96 -7.24
C GLU A 94 8.12 -6.54 -8.53
N ALA A 95 6.87 -6.21 -8.85
CA ALA A 95 6.21 -6.63 -10.08
C ALA A 95 6.64 -5.81 -11.32
N GLY A 96 7.46 -4.76 -11.16
CA GLY A 96 7.83 -3.86 -12.24
C GLY A 96 6.67 -3.01 -12.77
N GLN A 97 5.62 -2.82 -11.96
CA GLN A 97 4.38 -2.11 -12.33
C GLN A 97 4.34 -0.66 -11.82
N GLN A 98 5.43 -0.17 -11.22
CA GLN A 98 5.51 1.21 -10.74
C GLN A 98 5.79 2.15 -11.92
N GLU A 99 4.76 2.86 -12.38
CA GLU A 99 4.91 3.92 -13.37
C GLU A 99 5.32 5.23 -12.69
N MET A 100 6.37 5.89 -13.20
CA MET A 100 6.79 7.20 -12.72
C MET A 100 6.19 8.29 -13.60
N ALA A 101 5.44 9.21 -12.99
CA ALA A 101 4.98 10.43 -13.62
C ALA A 101 6.04 11.53 -13.40
N TYR A 102 6.62 12.04 -14.48
CA TYR A 102 7.59 13.13 -14.43
C TYR A 102 6.89 14.45 -14.77
N GLU A 103 6.89 15.39 -13.82
CA GLU A 103 6.35 16.73 -14.02
C GLU A 103 7.25 17.79 -13.40
N ALA A 104 7.12 19.03 -13.88
CA ALA A 104 7.83 20.17 -13.30
C ALA A 104 7.13 20.58 -12.00
N VAL A 105 7.82 20.41 -10.87
CA VAL A 105 7.32 20.80 -9.55
C VAL A 105 8.09 22.00 -9.01
N SER A 106 7.38 22.87 -8.27
CA SER A 106 7.98 23.99 -7.55
C SER A 106 8.68 23.47 -6.30
N LEU A 107 10.02 23.55 -6.28
CA LEU A 107 10.80 23.06 -5.16
C LEU A 107 10.42 23.71 -3.82
N ASN A 108 10.08 25.01 -3.85
CA ASN A 108 9.68 25.74 -2.65
C ASN A 108 8.36 25.21 -2.07
N ASP A 109 7.38 24.90 -2.94
CA ASP A 109 6.07 24.42 -2.50
C ASP A 109 6.20 22.98 -1.95
N THR A 110 6.96 22.12 -2.63
CA THR A 110 7.22 20.75 -2.17
C THR A 110 7.94 20.72 -0.81
N LEU A 111 8.93 21.59 -0.60
CA LEU A 111 9.63 21.70 0.68
C LEU A 111 8.70 22.18 1.81
N ALA A 112 7.81 23.14 1.52
CA ALA A 112 6.88 23.67 2.52
C ALA A 112 5.88 22.59 3.01
N GLU A 113 5.38 21.74 2.10
CA GLU A 113 4.46 20.65 2.44
C GLU A 113 5.09 19.56 3.30
N THR A 114 6.41 19.36 3.23
CA THR A 114 7.09 18.26 3.93
C THR A 114 7.56 18.63 5.35
N VAL A 115 7.65 19.92 5.67
CA VAL A 115 8.21 20.43 6.93
C VAL A 115 7.12 20.79 7.96
N ALA A 116 5.85 20.85 7.54
CA ALA A 116 4.69 21.12 8.39
C ALA A 116 4.20 19.85 9.12
#